data_AF-A0A379VLC9-F1
#
_entry.id   AF-A0A379VLC9-F1
#
_cell.length_a   1.000
_cell.length_b   1.000
_cell.length_c   1.000
_cell.angle_alpha   90.00
_cell.angle_beta   90.00
_cell.angle_gamma   90.00
#
_symmetry.space_group_name_H-M   'P 1'
#
loop_
_entity.id
_entity.type
_entity.pdbx_description
1 polymer ?
#
loop_
_entity_poly.entity_id
_entity_poly.type
_entity_poly.pdbx_seq_one_letter_code
_entity_poly.pdbx_strand_id
1 'polypeptide(L)' 'MATFMTEDFLLKNDIARTLYHKYAAPMPIYDFHCHLSPQENRRRSPFR' A
#
# COMPACT_ATOMS: atom_id res chain seq x y z
N MET A 1 -21.85 9.15 11.93
CA MET A 1 -20.43 9.41 11.65
C MET A 1 -20.04 8.68 10.38
N ALA A 2 -19.37 9.33 9.43
CA ALA A 2 -18.64 8.60 8.41
C ALA A 2 -17.44 7.91 9.06
N THR A 3 -17.17 6.66 8.71
CA THR A 3 -16.00 5.93 9.20
C THR A 3 -14.74 6.59 8.62
N PHE A 4 -13.77 6.92 9.47
CA PHE A 4 -12.46 7.41 9.03
C PHE A 4 -11.63 6.24 8.48
N MET A 5 -10.91 6.45 7.37
CA MET A 5 -10.11 5.42 6.67
C MET A 5 -10.92 4.18 6.23
N THR A 6 -11.91 4.38 5.35
CA THR A 6 -12.61 3.26 4.67
C THR A 6 -11.75 2.66 3.55
N GLU A 7 -12.22 1.58 2.91
CA GLU A 7 -11.62 1.04 1.68
C GLU A 7 -11.52 2.07 0.55
N ASP A 8 -12.40 3.08 0.55
CA ASP A 8 -12.40 4.18 -0.41
C ASP A 8 -11.65 5.41 0.09
N PHE A 9 -10.73 5.25 1.04
CA PHE A 9 -9.97 6.36 1.59
C PHE A 9 -9.24 7.12 0.47
N LEU A 10 -9.46 8.43 0.41
CA LEU A 10 -8.98 9.35 -0.65
C LEU A 10 -9.62 9.17 -2.05
N LEU A 11 -10.50 8.20 -2.26
CA LEU A 11 -11.17 7.95 -3.55
C LEU A 11 -12.49 8.74 -3.65
N LYS A 12 -12.43 9.92 -4.26
CA LYS A 12 -13.55 10.90 -4.27
C LYS A 12 -14.65 10.63 -5.31
N ASN A 13 -14.47 9.68 -6.23
CA ASN A 13 -15.45 9.36 -7.28
C ASN A 13 -15.38 7.89 -7.72
N ASP A 14 -16.41 7.44 -8.44
CA ASP A 14 -16.59 6.04 -8.85
C ASP A 14 -15.49 5.55 -9.81
N ILE A 15 -14.97 6.44 -10.65
CA ILE A 15 -13.85 6.16 -11.56
C ILE A 15 -12.58 5.87 -10.75
N ALA A 16 -12.28 6.68 -9.74
CA ALA A 16 -11.12 6.50 -8.86
C ALA A 16 -11.20 5.18 -8.09
N ARG A 17 -12.39 4.82 -7.58
CA ARG A 17 -12.63 3.51 -6.94
C ARG A 17 -12.34 2.36 -7.89
N THR A 18 -12.87 2.44 -9.11
CA THR A 18 -12.66 1.39 -10.12
C THR A 18 -11.18 1.27 -10.49
N LEU A 19 -10.51 2.39 -10.75
CA LEU A 19 -9.09 2.39 -11.12
C LEU A 19 -8.21 1.82 -10.02
N TYR A 20 -8.46 2.21 -8.77
CA TYR A 20 -7.68 1.73 -7.64
C TYR A 20 -7.95 0.25 -7.35
N HIS A 21 -9.20 -0.10 -7.05
CA HIS A 21 -9.55 -1.45 -6.57
C HIS A 21 -9.38 -2.53 -7.64
N LYS A 22 -9.68 -2.23 -8.91
CA LYS A 22 -9.61 -3.21 -9.99
C LYS A 22 -8.23 -3.35 -10.61
N TYR A 23 -7.43 -2.27 -10.63
CA TYR A 23 -6.17 -2.26 -11.36
C TYR A 23 -4.96 -1.91 -10.50
N ALA A 24 -5.01 -0.86 -9.67
CA ALA A 24 -3.82 -0.42 -8.94
C ALA A 24 -3.49 -1.30 -7.71
N ALA A 25 -4.49 -1.63 -6.89
CA ALA A 25 -4.33 -2.40 -5.66
C ALA A 25 -3.70 -3.80 -5.85
N PRO A 26 -4.04 -4.60 -6.88
CA PRO A 26 -3.42 -5.91 -7.09
C PRO A 26 -2.01 -5.85 -7.72
N MET A 27 -1.52 -4.68 -8.11
CA MET A 27 -0.19 -4.56 -8.73
C MET A 27 0.93 -4.81 -7.70
N PRO A 28 2.02 -5.49 -8.09
CA PRO A 28 3.16 -5.66 -7.21
C PRO A 28 3.87 -4.32 -6.98
N ILE A 29 4.54 -4.20 -5.84
CA ILE A 29 5.40 -3.06 -5.53
C ILE A 29 6.80 -3.33 -6.09
N TYR A 30 7.28 -2.44 -6.95
CA TYR A 30 8.68 -2.42 -7.39
C TYR A 30 9.38 -1.22 -6.77
N ASP A 31 9.99 -1.44 -5.60
CA ASP A 31 10.67 -0.40 -4.83
C ASP A 31 12.15 -0.29 -5.22
N PHE A 32 12.40 0.38 -6.36
CA PHE A 32 13.73 0.49 -6.96
C PHE A 32 14.72 1.36 -6.18
N HIS A 33 14.21 2.20 -5.27
CA HIS A 33 15.02 3.10 -4.46
C HIS A 33 14.50 3.12 -3.03
N CYS A 34 15.13 2.29 -2.19
CA CYS A 34 14.83 2.22 -0.77
C CYS A 34 16.10 2.40 0.08
N HIS A 35 15.90 2.76 1.34
CA HIS A 35 16.96 2.87 2.34
C HIS A 35 16.78 1.86 3.47
N LEU A 36 16.11 0.73 3.18
CA LEU A 36 15.91 -0.34 4.16
C LEU A 36 17.24 -0.99 4.52
N SER A 37 17.41 -1.38 5.78
CA SER A 37 18.60 -2.10 6.23
C SER A 37 18.70 -3.47 5.56
N PRO A 38 19.77 -3.74 4.78
CA PRO A 38 19.95 -5.06 4.16
C PRO A 38 20.09 -6.17 5.21
N GLN A 39 20.58 -5.83 6.40
CA GLN A 39 20.79 -6.78 7.50
C GLN A 39 19.47 -7.22 8.14
N GLU A 40 18.51 -6.30 8.31
CA GLU A 40 17.18 -6.62 8.84
C GLU A 40 16.41 -7.51 7.87
N ASN A 41 16.42 -7.16 6.58
CA ASN A 41 15.79 -7.94 5.51
C ASN A 41 16.40 -9.36 5.40
N ARG A 42 17.73 -9.48 5.52
CA ARG A 42 18.40 -10.79 5.48
C ARG A 42 18.05 -11.66 6.68
N ARG A 43 18.05 -11.08 7.88
CA ARG A 43 17.89 -11.83 9.13
C ARG A 43 16.45 -12.19 9.46
N ARG A 44 15.46 -11.64 8.73
CA ARG A 44 14.03 -11.71 9.10
C ARG A 44 13.85 -11.37 10.58
N SER A 45 14.51 -10.30 11.01
CA SER A 45 14.49 -9.91 12.42
C SER A 45 13.09 -9.47 12.81
N PRO A 46 12.49 -10.00 13.89
CA PRO A 46 11.25 -9.44 14.41
C PRO A 46 11.50 -8.01 14.91
N PHE A 47 10.50 -7.15 14.72
CA PHE A 47 10.47 -5.84 15.38
C PHE A 47 10.24 -6.08 16.88
N ARG A 48 10.97 -5.34 17.73
CA ARG A 48 10.89 -5.43 19.19
C ARG A 48 9.82 -4.50 19.73
#